data_AF-A0A1G8GDY4-F1
#
_entry.id   AF-A0A1G8GDY4-F1
#
_cell.length_a   1.000
_cell.length_b   1.000
_cell.length_c   1.000
_cell.angle_alpha   90.00
_cell.angle_beta   90.00
_cell.angle_gamma   90.00
#
_symmetry.space_group_name_H-M   'P 1'
#
loop_
_entity.id
_entity.type
_entity.pdbx_description
1 polymer ?
#
loop_
_entity_poly.entity_id
_entity_poly.type
_entity_poly.pdbx_seq_one_letter_code
_entity_poly.pdbx_strand_id
1 'polypeptide(L)'
;MAVRSGKQTTTGAHRRNAAPAHRDAAAEAERLREFLRPTVEQHSLILEDVEVRIIGGHRTLHVVVDLPEGGPEGLSLDLIFEVSQSVSNALDNDPGDDGRPYNLEVSSPGVSRPLTQPRHWRKNVGRLVAVRLLDGEELQGRLTDATDSSVTLTPLVAVRKGTKPKFGEDREIPYDRIRKGTVQVEFAHADAEDAGGDND
;
A
#
# COMPACT_ATOMS: atom_id res chain seq x y z
N MET A 1 4.49 -22.65 -69.96
CA MET A 1 4.70 -23.45 -68.74
C MET A 1 5.54 -22.60 -67.79
N ALA A 2 4.97 -21.76 -66.91
CA ALA A 2 4.29 -22.09 -65.64
C ALA A 2 5.29 -22.80 -64.69
N VAL A 3 5.64 -22.38 -63.48
CA VAL A 3 5.12 -21.46 -62.46
C VAL A 3 6.24 -21.25 -61.42
N ARG A 4 6.21 -20.16 -60.62
CA ARG A 4 6.29 -20.18 -59.15
C ARG A 4 6.37 -18.75 -58.57
N SER A 5 5.20 -18.30 -58.11
CA SER A 5 5.06 -17.30 -57.05
C SER A 5 4.96 -18.05 -55.72
N GLY A 6 5.55 -17.51 -54.66
CA GLY A 6 5.45 -18.01 -53.29
C GLY A 6 5.88 -16.93 -52.31
N LYS A 7 4.90 -16.35 -51.61
CA LYS A 7 5.04 -15.36 -50.53
C LYS A 7 4.74 -16.05 -49.20
N GLN A 8 5.24 -15.46 -48.11
CA GLN A 8 4.95 -15.74 -46.68
C GLN A 8 5.77 -16.91 -46.09
N THR A 9 6.24 -16.93 -44.83
CA THR A 9 6.08 -16.15 -43.58
C THR A 9 6.99 -16.84 -42.56
N THR A 10 7.59 -16.14 -41.58
CA THR A 10 7.83 -16.62 -40.20
C THR A 10 8.68 -15.59 -39.44
N THR A 11 8.16 -14.98 -38.37
CA THR A 11 8.43 -15.35 -36.96
C THR A 11 9.70 -14.63 -36.44
N GLY A 12 9.73 -13.94 -35.30
CA GLY A 12 8.81 -13.97 -34.18
C GLY A 12 9.00 -12.77 -33.26
N ALA A 13 7.97 -12.59 -32.45
CA ALA A 13 7.83 -11.58 -31.43
C ALA A 13 9.05 -11.52 -30.50
N HIS A 14 9.56 -10.31 -30.33
CA HIS A 14 10.53 -9.95 -29.30
C HIS A 14 9.84 -10.03 -27.92
N ARG A 15 9.71 -11.24 -27.37
CA ARG A 15 9.41 -11.43 -25.94
C ARG A 15 10.63 -10.95 -25.17
N ARG A 16 10.64 -9.67 -24.78
CA ARG A 16 11.56 -9.13 -23.78
C ARG A 16 11.23 -9.83 -22.46
N ASN A 17 11.96 -10.90 -22.16
CA ASN A 17 12.04 -11.42 -20.79
C ASN A 17 12.60 -10.30 -19.91
N ALA A 18 11.84 -9.86 -18.93
CA ALA A 18 12.37 -9.00 -17.87
C ALA A 18 13.50 -9.76 -17.13
N ALA A 19 14.61 -9.07 -16.93
CA ALA A 19 15.97 -9.58 -16.68
C ALA A 19 16.22 -10.15 -15.25
N PRO A 20 17.29 -10.96 -15.06
CA PRO A 20 17.69 -11.58 -13.78
C PRO A 20 17.75 -10.65 -12.56
N ALA A 21 18.12 -9.37 -12.73
CA ALA A 21 18.27 -8.40 -11.63
C ALA A 21 16.99 -8.19 -10.79
N HIS A 22 15.80 -8.35 -11.38
CA HIS A 22 14.54 -8.22 -10.63
C HIS A 22 14.27 -9.42 -9.72
N ARG A 23 14.74 -10.62 -10.07
CA ARG A 23 14.60 -11.81 -9.20
C ARG A 23 15.54 -11.72 -8.01
N ASP A 24 16.74 -11.21 -8.22
CA ASP A 24 17.73 -11.04 -7.16
C ASP A 24 17.25 -10.02 -6.13
N ALA A 25 16.70 -8.87 -6.58
CA ALA A 25 16.14 -7.85 -5.69
C ALA A 25 14.94 -8.34 -4.87
N ALA A 26 14.04 -9.13 -5.45
CA ALA A 26 12.89 -9.66 -4.73
C ALA A 26 13.28 -10.73 -3.69
N ALA A 27 14.24 -11.59 -4.02
CA ALA A 27 14.76 -12.59 -3.07
C ALA A 27 15.52 -11.92 -1.92
N GLU A 28 16.30 -10.88 -2.22
CA GLU A 28 16.98 -10.06 -1.23
C GLU A 28 15.99 -9.33 -0.31
N ALA A 29 14.93 -8.75 -0.88
CA ALA A 29 13.86 -8.12 -0.09
C ALA A 29 13.25 -9.09 0.92
N GLU A 30 12.91 -10.32 0.51
CA GLU A 30 12.31 -11.31 1.41
C GLU A 30 13.28 -11.72 2.54
N ARG A 31 14.56 -11.94 2.21
CA ARG A 31 15.60 -12.19 3.23
C ARG A 31 15.68 -11.04 4.23
N LEU A 32 15.74 -9.79 3.74
CA LEU A 32 15.82 -8.61 4.58
C LEU A 32 14.57 -8.42 5.44
N ARG A 33 13.37 -8.81 4.95
CA ARG A 33 12.16 -8.81 5.77
C ARG A 33 12.27 -9.74 6.97
N GLU A 34 12.79 -10.95 6.78
CA GLU A 34 12.98 -11.89 7.89
C GLU A 34 14.04 -11.37 8.87
N PHE A 35 15.15 -10.85 8.35
CA PHE A 35 16.26 -10.34 9.14
C PHE A 35 15.92 -9.10 9.96
N LEU A 36 15.23 -8.12 9.38
CA LEU A 36 14.94 -6.83 10.02
C LEU A 36 13.71 -6.85 10.94
N ARG A 37 12.84 -7.86 10.80
CA ARG A 37 11.63 -8.02 11.64
C ARG A 37 11.92 -7.89 13.15
N PRO A 38 12.85 -8.65 13.75
CA PRO A 38 13.13 -8.54 15.19
C PRO A 38 13.61 -7.14 15.59
N THR A 39 14.40 -6.47 14.75
CA THR A 39 14.88 -5.11 15.02
C THR A 39 13.73 -4.11 15.06
N VAL A 40 12.75 -4.24 14.16
CA VAL A 40 11.57 -3.36 14.12
C VAL A 40 10.63 -3.64 15.31
N GLU A 41 10.44 -4.91 15.66
CA GLU A 41 9.59 -5.33 16.79
C GLU A 41 10.11 -4.83 18.15
N GLN A 42 11.42 -4.61 18.31
CA GLN A 42 12.00 -3.98 19.52
C GLN A 42 11.47 -2.57 19.78
N HIS A 43 11.04 -1.87 18.74
CA HIS A 43 10.43 -0.53 18.82
C HIS A 43 8.91 -0.58 19.00
N SER A 44 8.33 -1.77 19.27
CA SER A 44 6.87 -1.99 19.29
C SER A 44 6.19 -1.63 17.96
N LEU A 45 6.92 -1.80 16.86
CA LEU A 45 6.45 -1.59 15.48
C LEU A 45 6.29 -2.92 14.75
N ILE A 46 5.53 -2.88 13.67
CA ILE A 46 5.39 -3.97 12.71
C ILE A 46 6.19 -3.63 11.46
N LEU A 47 6.97 -4.60 10.98
CA LEU A 47 7.59 -4.52 9.65
C LEU A 47 6.53 -4.84 8.58
N GLU A 48 6.08 -3.81 7.89
CA GLU A 48 5.04 -3.90 6.85
C GLU A 48 5.56 -4.40 5.51
N ASP A 49 6.74 -3.92 5.15
CA ASP A 49 7.34 -4.17 3.86
C ASP A 49 8.83 -3.88 3.87
N VAL A 50 9.54 -4.53 2.96
CA VAL A 50 10.90 -4.15 2.56
C VAL A 50 10.94 -4.28 1.05
N GLU A 51 11.38 -3.23 0.38
CA GLU A 51 11.58 -3.19 -1.05
C GLU A 51 13.02 -2.85 -1.40
N VAL A 52 13.59 -3.59 -2.34
CA VAL A 52 14.90 -3.28 -2.93
C VAL A 52 14.66 -2.68 -4.31
N ARG A 53 15.05 -1.41 -4.48
CA ARG A 53 14.92 -0.70 -5.76
C ARG A 53 16.31 -0.42 -6.31
N ILE A 54 16.54 -0.78 -7.58
CA ILE A 54 17.79 -0.50 -8.28
C ILE A 54 17.46 0.35 -9.50
N ILE A 55 17.79 1.64 -9.45
CA ILE A 55 17.51 2.60 -10.52
C ILE A 55 18.81 3.29 -10.91
N GLY A 56 19.21 3.17 -12.18
CA GLY A 56 20.42 3.83 -12.68
C GLY A 56 21.71 3.42 -11.96
N GLY A 57 21.75 2.22 -11.35
CA GLY A 57 22.88 1.75 -10.55
C GLY A 57 22.85 2.16 -9.07
N HIS A 58 21.89 2.98 -8.66
CA HIS A 58 21.67 3.32 -7.26
C HIS A 58 20.70 2.32 -6.62
N ARG A 59 21.11 1.74 -5.49
CA ARG A 59 20.32 0.80 -4.70
C ARG A 59 19.67 1.54 -3.53
N THR A 60 18.35 1.44 -3.42
CA THR A 60 17.57 1.94 -2.29
C THR A 60 16.91 0.77 -1.58
N LEU A 61 17.07 0.71 -0.26
CA LEU A 61 16.35 -0.16 0.65
C LEU A 61 15.22 0.64 1.28
N HIS A 62 13.98 0.39 0.85
CA HIS A 62 12.81 1.04 1.41
C HIS A 62 12.16 0.11 2.43
N VAL A 63 12.25 0.47 3.70
CA VAL A 63 11.70 -0.26 4.84
C VAL A 63 10.42 0.45 5.30
N VAL A 64 9.30 -0.26 5.23
CA VAL A 64 8.01 0.27 5.67
C VAL A 64 7.69 -0.30 7.04
N VAL A 65 7.49 0.58 8.01
CA VAL A 65 7.18 0.23 9.40
C VAL A 65 5.84 0.81 9.79
N ASP A 66 5.11 0.14 10.67
CA ASP A 66 3.81 0.64 11.09
C ASP A 66 3.50 0.32 12.55
N LEU A 67 2.57 1.07 13.13
CA LEU A 67 2.07 0.80 14.48
C LEU A 67 1.15 -0.43 14.49
N PRO A 68 1.21 -1.27 15.54
CA PRO A 68 0.22 -2.31 15.75
C PRO A 68 -1.19 -1.73 15.94
N GLU A 69 -2.18 -2.60 15.82
CA GLU A 69 -3.57 -2.23 16.04
C GLU A 69 -3.81 -1.76 17.48
N GLY A 70 -4.69 -0.78 17.64
CA GLY A 70 -4.96 -0.16 18.94
C GLY A 70 -3.86 0.81 19.42
N GLY A 71 -2.81 1.03 18.63
CA GLY A 71 -1.81 2.08 18.86
C GLY A 71 -2.32 3.49 18.55
N PRO A 72 -1.53 4.53 18.85
CA PRO A 72 -1.87 5.92 18.53
C PRO A 72 -2.03 6.14 17.02
N GLU A 73 -2.77 7.17 16.63
CA GLU A 73 -2.90 7.52 15.23
C GLU A 73 -1.59 8.15 14.71
N GLY A 74 -1.00 7.50 13.71
CA GLY A 74 0.21 7.98 13.05
C GLY A 74 1.50 7.64 13.80
N LEU A 75 2.56 7.42 13.02
CA LEU A 75 3.89 7.16 13.52
C LEU A 75 4.63 8.48 13.72
N SER A 76 5.20 8.73 14.91
CA SER A 76 5.94 9.96 15.18
C SER A 76 7.28 10.00 14.44
N LEU A 77 7.77 11.19 14.12
CA LEU A 77 9.07 11.36 13.45
C LEU A 77 10.24 10.89 14.31
N ASP A 78 10.15 11.10 15.63
CA ASP A 78 11.19 10.63 16.57
C ASP A 78 11.28 9.11 16.56
N LEU A 79 10.15 8.42 16.54
CA LEU A 79 10.12 6.96 16.48
C LEU A 79 10.62 6.44 15.13
N ILE A 80 10.31 7.13 14.02
CA ILE A 80 10.90 6.85 12.69
C ILE A 80 12.42 7.01 12.73
N PHE A 81 12.92 8.05 13.39
CA PHE A 81 14.34 8.27 13.53
C PHE A 81 15.01 7.14 14.33
N GLU A 82 14.47 6.78 15.50
CA GLU A 82 15.00 5.71 16.36
C GLU A 82 15.05 4.35 15.64
N VAL A 83 13.96 3.97 14.96
CA VAL A 83 13.93 2.71 14.22
C VAL A 83 14.86 2.77 13.01
N SER A 84 15.01 3.92 12.34
CA SER A 84 15.94 4.05 11.19
C SER A 84 17.39 3.82 11.59
N GLN A 85 17.82 4.33 12.76
CA GLN A 85 19.16 4.09 13.29
C GLN A 85 19.37 2.62 13.63
N SER A 86 18.36 2.00 14.24
CA SER A 86 18.41 0.58 14.61
C SER A 86 18.47 -0.33 13.38
N VAL A 87 17.70 -0.02 12.34
CA VAL A 87 17.71 -0.73 11.06
C VAL A 87 19.04 -0.54 10.34
N SER A 88 19.59 0.68 10.30
CA SER A 88 20.92 0.94 9.72
C SER A 88 21.99 0.09 10.41
N ASN A 89 22.04 0.12 11.74
CA ASN A 89 22.98 -0.69 12.51
C ASN A 89 22.80 -2.20 12.27
N ALA A 90 21.55 -2.67 12.15
CA ALA A 90 21.29 -4.07 11.84
C ALA A 90 21.80 -4.45 10.45
N LEU A 91 21.54 -3.62 9.44
CA LEU A 91 22.02 -3.82 8.06
C LEU A 91 23.56 -3.83 7.97
N ASP A 92 24.23 -2.94 8.70
CA ASP A 92 25.70 -2.89 8.75
C ASP A 92 26.32 -4.14 9.39
N ASN A 93 25.52 -4.93 10.12
CA ASN A 93 25.91 -6.20 10.72
C ASN A 93 25.21 -7.40 10.07
N ASP A 94 24.58 -7.24 8.89
CA ASP A 94 23.94 -8.35 8.17
C ASP A 94 25.01 -9.35 7.70
N PRO A 95 25.01 -10.62 8.17
CA PRO A 95 25.95 -11.62 7.71
C PRO A 95 25.77 -12.00 6.24
N GLY A 96 24.62 -11.65 5.65
CA GLY A 96 24.31 -11.79 4.23
C GLY A 96 24.56 -10.52 3.42
N ASP A 97 25.20 -9.49 3.99
CA ASP A 97 25.61 -8.30 3.24
C ASP A 97 26.64 -8.66 2.15
N ASP A 98 26.44 -8.10 0.96
CA ASP A 98 27.33 -8.25 -0.18
C ASP A 98 28.21 -7.01 -0.43
N GLY A 99 28.18 -6.04 0.49
CA GLY A 99 29.03 -4.86 0.51
C GLY A 99 28.62 -3.80 -0.52
N ARG A 100 27.47 -3.96 -1.18
CA ARG A 100 26.98 -2.97 -2.15
C ARG A 100 26.44 -1.74 -1.42
N PRO A 101 26.86 -0.52 -1.81
CA PRO A 101 26.34 0.70 -1.20
C PRO A 101 24.84 0.84 -1.42
N TYR A 102 24.15 1.44 -0.45
CA TYR A 102 22.72 1.65 -0.51
C TYR A 102 22.28 2.96 0.16
N ASN A 103 21.10 3.42 -0.23
CA ASN A 103 20.34 4.41 0.50
C ASN A 103 19.27 3.70 1.33
N LEU A 104 19.19 4.02 2.62
CA LEU A 104 18.11 3.54 3.49
C LEU A 104 16.99 4.58 3.53
N GLU A 105 15.78 4.14 3.22
CA GLU A 105 14.56 4.91 3.40
C GLU A 105 13.67 4.16 4.39
N VAL A 106 13.25 4.83 5.47
CA VAL A 106 12.31 4.27 6.44
C VAL A 106 11.06 5.16 6.49
N SER A 107 9.89 4.56 6.34
CA SER A 107 8.63 5.32 6.33
C SER A 107 7.48 4.54 6.94
N SER A 108 6.41 5.25 7.29
CA SER A 108 5.09 4.63 7.51
C SER A 108 4.45 4.21 6.18
N PRO A 109 3.38 3.38 6.20
CA PRO A 109 2.65 3.03 5.00
C PRO A 109 2.00 4.26 4.36
N GLY A 110 2.20 4.44 3.06
CA GLY A 110 1.49 5.46 2.30
C GLY A 110 -0.01 5.17 2.21
N VAL A 111 -0.80 6.24 2.09
CA VAL A 111 -2.27 6.20 1.96
C VAL A 111 -2.78 5.48 0.70
N SER A 112 -1.95 5.36 -0.33
CA SER A 112 -2.30 4.71 -1.61
C SER A 112 -2.05 3.20 -1.62
N ARG A 113 -1.52 2.61 -0.53
CA ARG A 113 -1.20 1.18 -0.47
C ARG A 113 -2.50 0.35 -0.48
N PRO A 114 -2.51 -0.80 -1.19
CA PRO A 114 -3.64 -1.71 -1.11
C PRO A 114 -3.81 -2.29 0.30
N LEU A 115 -5.05 -2.35 0.77
CA LEU A 115 -5.47 -3.01 1.99
C LEU A 115 -5.55 -4.52 1.74
N THR A 116 -4.47 -5.24 2.02
CA THR A 116 -4.32 -6.68 1.71
C THR A 116 -4.61 -7.62 2.87
N GLN A 117 -4.41 -7.22 4.13
CA GLN A 117 -4.59 -8.06 5.31
C GLN A 117 -5.72 -7.51 6.20
N PRO A 118 -6.48 -8.35 6.95
CA PRO A 118 -7.57 -7.89 7.82
C PRO A 118 -7.17 -6.75 8.77
N ARG A 119 -5.95 -6.81 9.33
CA ARG A 119 -5.38 -5.74 10.15
C ARG A 119 -5.30 -4.38 9.47
N HIS A 120 -5.02 -4.35 8.17
CA HIS A 120 -4.98 -3.10 7.41
C HIS A 120 -6.37 -2.47 7.35
N TRP A 121 -7.43 -3.29 7.21
CA TRP A 121 -8.80 -2.79 7.22
C TRP A 121 -9.19 -2.29 8.60
N ARG A 122 -8.94 -3.09 9.65
CA ARG A 122 -9.20 -2.70 11.06
C ARG A 122 -8.58 -1.37 11.44
N LYS A 123 -7.31 -1.15 11.08
CA LYS A 123 -6.61 0.11 11.33
C LYS A 123 -7.22 1.32 10.61
N ASN A 124 -7.94 1.10 9.51
CA ASN A 124 -8.54 2.14 8.70
C ASN A 124 -10.06 2.26 8.91
N VAL A 125 -10.63 1.66 9.96
CA VAL A 125 -12.02 1.93 10.36
C VAL A 125 -12.18 3.42 10.64
N GLY A 126 -13.28 3.99 10.18
CA GLY A 126 -13.48 5.43 10.12
C GLY A 126 -12.71 6.11 8.99
N ARG A 127 -12.09 5.35 8.05
CA ARG A 127 -11.50 5.61 6.70
C ARG A 127 -12.48 5.75 5.53
N LEU A 128 -12.27 6.63 4.54
CA LEU A 128 -12.89 6.46 3.22
C LEU A 128 -12.00 5.47 2.47
N VAL A 129 -12.62 4.47 1.88
CA VAL A 129 -11.92 3.45 1.09
C VAL A 129 -12.58 3.32 -0.27
N ALA A 130 -11.77 3.08 -1.29
CA ALA A 130 -12.23 2.61 -2.59
C ALA A 130 -11.98 1.10 -2.65
N VAL A 131 -13.01 0.35 -3.00
CA VAL A 131 -12.99 -1.11 -3.08
C VAL A 131 -13.43 -1.54 -4.46
N ARG A 132 -12.63 -2.39 -5.08
CA ARG A 132 -12.98 -3.12 -6.30
C ARG A 132 -13.26 -4.56 -5.94
N LEU A 133 -14.41 -5.06 -6.35
CA LEU A 133 -14.84 -6.43 -6.14
C LEU A 133 -14.41 -7.35 -7.29
N LEU A 134 -14.48 -8.66 -7.05
CA LEU A 134 -14.11 -9.68 -8.02
C LEU A 134 -15.04 -9.70 -9.25
N ASP A 135 -16.31 -9.34 -9.08
CA ASP A 135 -17.30 -9.22 -10.16
C ASP A 135 -17.12 -7.95 -11.02
N GLY A 136 -16.19 -7.07 -10.63
CA GLY A 136 -15.87 -5.83 -11.35
C GLY A 136 -16.58 -4.60 -10.81
N GLU A 137 -17.46 -4.72 -9.81
CA GLU A 137 -18.06 -3.58 -9.14
C GLU A 137 -16.97 -2.74 -8.45
N GLU A 138 -17.06 -1.41 -8.58
CA GLU A 138 -16.22 -0.47 -7.86
C GLU A 138 -17.11 0.42 -6.98
N LEU A 139 -16.80 0.48 -5.69
CA LEU A 139 -17.49 1.30 -4.73
C LEU A 139 -16.50 2.11 -3.89
N GLN A 140 -16.91 3.29 -3.49
CA GLN A 140 -16.22 4.10 -2.52
C GLN A 140 -17.15 4.28 -1.32
N GLY A 141 -16.64 4.19 -0.10
CA GLY A 141 -17.47 4.30 1.10
C GLY A 141 -16.65 4.50 2.36
N ARG A 142 -17.33 4.85 3.46
CA ARG A 142 -16.71 4.89 4.79
C ARG A 142 -16.64 3.46 5.31
N LEU A 143 -15.45 3.03 5.72
CA LEU A 143 -15.25 1.79 6.46
C LEU A 143 -15.76 1.97 7.88
N THR A 144 -16.85 1.31 8.23
CA THR A 144 -17.49 1.41 9.54
C THR A 144 -17.11 0.28 10.47
N ASP A 145 -16.77 -0.89 9.93
CA ASP A 145 -16.30 -2.03 10.71
C ASP A 145 -15.40 -2.96 9.87
N ALA A 146 -14.53 -3.71 10.54
CA ALA A 146 -13.69 -4.72 9.92
C ALA A 146 -13.45 -5.89 10.88
N THR A 147 -13.87 -7.08 10.45
CA THR A 147 -13.68 -8.33 11.19
C THR A 147 -12.53 -9.14 10.59
N ASP A 148 -12.34 -10.37 11.05
CA ASP A 148 -11.35 -11.29 10.47
C ASP A 148 -11.80 -11.88 9.12
N SER A 149 -13.08 -11.79 8.76
CA SER A 149 -13.63 -12.37 7.53
C SER A 149 -14.25 -11.35 6.56
N SER A 150 -14.62 -10.16 7.04
CA SER A 150 -15.40 -9.19 6.27
C SER A 150 -15.11 -7.74 6.68
N VAL A 151 -15.57 -6.81 5.86
CA VAL A 151 -15.62 -5.38 6.15
C VAL A 151 -17.03 -4.84 5.95
N THR A 152 -17.42 -3.85 6.74
CA THR A 152 -18.68 -3.14 6.57
C THR A 152 -18.38 -1.73 6.06
N LEU A 153 -18.99 -1.40 4.92
CA LEU A 153 -18.85 -0.09 4.29
C LEU A 153 -20.21 0.60 4.23
N THR A 154 -20.24 1.90 4.53
CA THR A 154 -21.34 2.78 4.12
C THR A 154 -20.98 3.40 2.76
N PRO A 155 -21.54 2.93 1.64
CA PRO A 155 -21.13 3.37 0.30
C PRO A 155 -21.56 4.81 0.01
N LEU A 156 -20.75 5.55 -0.73
CA LEU A 156 -21.12 6.82 -1.33
C LEU A 156 -21.95 6.55 -2.58
N VAL A 157 -23.24 6.87 -2.51
CA VAL A 157 -24.19 6.73 -3.60
C VAL A 157 -24.39 8.08 -4.28
N ALA A 158 -24.20 8.11 -5.60
CA ALA A 158 -24.51 9.28 -6.40
C ALA A 158 -26.04 9.42 -6.53
N VAL A 159 -26.60 10.49 -5.95
CA VAL A 159 -28.05 10.70 -5.93
C VAL A 159 -28.56 11.23 -7.28
N ARG A 160 -27.81 12.15 -7.91
CA ARG A 160 -28.04 12.71 -9.27
C ARG A 160 -26.72 13.22 -9.85
N LYS A 161 -26.62 13.30 -11.19
CA LYS A 161 -25.47 13.90 -11.88
C LYS A 161 -25.28 15.36 -11.41
N GLY A 162 -24.15 15.66 -10.77
CA GLY A 162 -23.82 16.99 -10.25
C GLY A 162 -24.23 17.26 -8.80
N THR A 163 -24.80 16.30 -8.08
CA THR A 163 -25.08 16.43 -6.63
C THR A 163 -23.97 15.78 -5.80
N LYS A 164 -23.66 16.34 -4.62
CA LYS A 164 -22.71 15.71 -3.68
C LYS A 164 -23.16 14.28 -3.36
N PRO A 165 -22.25 13.29 -3.42
CA PRO A 165 -22.56 11.92 -3.02
C PRO A 165 -23.10 11.88 -1.59
N LYS A 166 -24.02 10.96 -1.31
CA LYS A 166 -24.53 10.72 0.04
C LYS A 166 -24.17 9.31 0.48
N PHE A 167 -24.00 9.13 1.78
CA PHE A 167 -23.87 7.79 2.35
C PHE A 167 -25.19 7.03 2.20
N GLY A 168 -25.10 5.81 1.66
CA GLY A 168 -26.20 4.86 1.52
C GLY A 168 -26.36 3.97 2.76
N GLU A 169 -26.91 2.78 2.56
CA GLU A 169 -27.03 1.76 3.60
C GLU A 169 -25.73 0.96 3.76
N ASP A 170 -25.48 0.50 4.98
CA ASP A 170 -24.31 -0.31 5.31
C ASP A 170 -24.33 -1.63 4.53
N ARG A 171 -23.15 -2.01 4.03
CA ARG A 171 -22.94 -3.21 3.24
C ARG A 171 -21.74 -3.97 3.78
N GLU A 172 -22.00 -5.18 4.24
CA GLU A 172 -20.96 -6.13 4.60
C GLU A 172 -20.40 -6.83 3.34
N ILE A 173 -19.08 -6.89 3.24
CA ILE A 173 -18.35 -7.46 2.11
C ILE A 173 -17.28 -8.42 2.65
N PRO A 174 -17.40 -9.73 2.37
CA PRO A 174 -16.35 -10.70 2.71
C PRO A 174 -15.04 -10.39 1.98
N TYR A 175 -13.89 -10.64 2.62
CA TYR A 175 -12.58 -10.41 1.99
C TYR A 175 -12.40 -11.20 0.70
N ASP A 176 -13.01 -12.39 0.59
CA ASP A 176 -12.93 -13.22 -0.62
C ASP A 176 -13.63 -12.61 -1.84
N ARG A 177 -14.47 -11.58 -1.65
CA ARG A 177 -15.10 -10.81 -2.73
C ARG A 177 -14.29 -9.59 -3.13
N ILE A 178 -13.32 -9.20 -2.31
CA ILE A 178 -12.54 -7.97 -2.52
C ILE A 178 -11.33 -8.28 -3.39
N ARG A 179 -11.30 -7.68 -4.58
CA ARG A 179 -10.14 -7.75 -5.46
C ARG A 179 -9.03 -6.78 -5.03
N LYS A 180 -9.41 -5.59 -4.59
CA LYS A 180 -8.50 -4.52 -4.17
C LYS A 180 -9.23 -3.52 -3.27
N GLY A 181 -8.58 -3.07 -2.20
CA GLY A 181 -9.04 -1.94 -1.39
C GLY A 181 -7.93 -0.91 -1.26
N THR A 182 -8.25 0.38 -1.24
CA THR A 182 -7.27 1.47 -1.01
C THR A 182 -7.91 2.60 -0.21
N VAL A 183 -7.19 3.15 0.76
CA VAL A 183 -7.63 4.33 1.53
C VAL A 183 -7.68 5.55 0.61
N GLN A 184 -8.72 6.37 0.77
CA GLN A 184 -8.87 7.63 0.08
C GLN A 184 -8.49 8.77 1.03
N VAL A 185 -7.74 9.74 0.51
CA VAL A 185 -7.40 10.95 1.26
C VAL A 185 -8.61 11.87 1.26
N GLU A 186 -9.11 12.18 2.45
CA GLU A 186 -10.09 13.24 2.64
C GLU A 186 -9.33 14.51 3.01
N PHE A 187 -9.38 15.51 2.14
CA PHE A 187 -9.03 16.86 2.53
C PHE A 187 -10.26 17.45 3.21
N ALA A 188 -10.22 17.56 4.54
CA ALA A 188 -11.15 18.45 5.22
C ALA A 188 -10.83 19.87 4.73
N HIS A 189 -11.70 20.45 3.91
CA HIS A 189 -11.74 21.90 3.82
C HIS A 189 -12.22 22.41 5.17
N ALA A 190 -11.42 23.24 5.81
CA ALA A 190 -11.79 23.92 7.04
C ALA A 190 -12.87 24.96 6.73
N ASP A 191 -14.10 24.50 6.43
CA ASP A 191 -15.29 25.33 6.49
C ASP A 191 -15.92 25.10 7.87
N ALA A 192 -15.19 25.53 8.90
CA ALA A 192 -15.75 25.69 10.24
C ALA A 192 -16.51 27.01 10.26
N GLU A 193 -17.83 26.92 10.11
CA GLU A 193 -18.84 27.68 10.85
C GLU A 193 -18.47 29.14 11.23
N ASP A 194 -18.69 30.09 10.32
CA ASP A 194 -19.17 31.43 10.72
C ASP A 194 -20.66 31.29 11.08
N ALA A 195 -20.91 30.78 12.29
CA ALA A 195 -22.22 30.84 12.92
C ALA A 195 -22.51 32.29 13.33
N GLY A 196 -23.66 32.82 12.89
CA GLY A 196 -24.07 34.20 13.12
C GLY A 196 -24.33 34.60 14.58
N GLY A 197 -24.37 35.92 14.77
CA GLY A 197 -24.71 36.67 15.99
C GLY A 197 -23.68 37.79 16.15
N ASP A 198 -23.99 39.09 16.08
CA ASP A 198 -25.17 39.81 16.51
C ASP A 198 -25.50 40.97 15.58
N ASN A 199 -26.78 41.20 15.36
CA ASN A 199 -27.30 42.46 14.86
C ASN A 199 -28.31 42.95 15.91
N ASP A 200 -27.89 43.91 16.73
CA ASP A 200 -28.75 44.81 17.49
C ASP A 200 -28.33 46.25 17.19
#